data_AF-A0A935QW55-F1
#
_entry.id   AF-A0A935QW55-F1
#
_cell.length_a   1.000
_cell.length_b   1.000
_cell.length_c   1.000
_cell.angle_alpha   90.00
_cell.angle_beta   90.00
_cell.angle_gamma   90.00
#
_symmetry.space_group_name_H-M   'P 1'
#
loop_
_entity.id
_entity.type
_entity.pdbx_description
1 polymer ?
#
loop_
_entity_poly.entity_id
_entity_poly.type
_entity_poly.pdbx_seq_one_letter_code
_entity_poly.pdbx_strand_id
1 'polypeptide(L)'
;MAAVTLVGGEPTLRADLPSLLRRLTSAGVGNLGMFTDGLALVSGEAAGSLVEAGLKRVRVELGAFQPEAHDWLVNQPGAQRRALKAIRACRAAGLSVEVEIPLTRPAVDHLPELVGLVLDLGASWVRVRRVTKAGAAAADFVALSPRLGLTQPALERAWDEAARRRRPLTLHGLPACAAGRAAEGVRVDADEPLIGGPAPLVNLPGCARCPGGSACAGAPQDCVERFGWAGLQRGAPPQPAAAPAPRRRRSAASSRSRPGHPRAGRRAPRPAPEPLRRPPRRRPGEWSPGACGCRSVAPAPAVPAPTAAITA
;
A
#
# COMPACT_ATOMS: atom_id res chain seq x y z
N MET A 1 -12.10 20.93 -17.20
CA MET A 1 -12.53 21.25 -15.83
C MET A 1 -11.33 21.14 -14.90
N ALA A 2 -11.09 22.13 -14.05
CA ALA A 2 -10.01 22.08 -13.07
C ALA A 2 -10.32 21.04 -11.98
N ALA A 3 -9.30 20.27 -11.58
CA ALA A 3 -9.35 19.38 -10.43
C ALA A 3 -8.56 20.01 -9.29
N VAL A 4 -9.12 20.01 -8.09
CA VAL A 4 -8.44 20.53 -6.90
C VAL A 4 -8.47 19.44 -5.83
N THR A 5 -7.32 19.15 -5.25
CA THR A 5 -7.21 18.23 -4.12
C THR A 5 -6.73 19.03 -2.91
N LEU A 6 -7.52 19.03 -1.84
CA LEU A 6 -7.13 19.62 -0.56
C LEU A 6 -6.14 18.69 0.13
N VAL A 7 -4.95 19.21 0.43
CA VAL A 7 -3.85 18.54 1.12
C VAL A 7 -3.34 19.46 2.26
N GLY A 8 -2.48 18.95 3.13
CA GLY A 8 -1.90 19.73 4.23
C GLY A 8 -1.34 18.83 5.32
N GLY A 9 -1.55 19.21 6.59
CA GLY A 9 -1.52 18.26 7.70
C GLY A 9 -2.73 17.33 7.61
N GLU A 10 -3.76 17.57 8.41
CA GLU A 10 -5.03 16.86 8.29
C GLU A 10 -6.17 17.84 7.95
N PRO A 11 -6.71 17.84 6.71
CA PRO A 11 -7.73 18.80 6.30
C PRO A 11 -9.01 18.77 7.14
N THR A 12 -9.37 17.61 7.70
CA THR A 12 -10.58 17.48 8.53
C THR A 12 -10.48 18.18 9.90
N LEU A 13 -9.28 18.61 10.31
CA LEU A 13 -9.12 19.46 11.50
C LEU A 13 -9.52 20.92 11.26
N ARG A 14 -9.73 21.31 9.99
CA ARG A 14 -10.11 22.67 9.63
C ARG A 14 -11.60 22.89 9.81
N ALA A 15 -11.98 23.74 10.78
CA ALA A 15 -13.38 23.98 11.14
C ALA A 15 -14.25 24.53 9.98
N ASP A 16 -13.67 25.32 9.07
CA ASP A 16 -14.38 25.88 7.91
C ASP A 16 -14.30 25.00 6.65
N LEU A 17 -13.82 23.74 6.75
CA LEU A 17 -13.68 22.83 5.60
C LEU A 17 -14.98 22.68 4.77
N PRO A 18 -16.18 22.45 5.35
CA PRO A 18 -17.40 22.37 4.56
C PRO A 18 -17.72 23.68 3.81
N SER A 19 -17.43 24.83 4.43
CA SER A 19 -17.64 26.13 3.80
C SER A 19 -16.64 26.38 2.67
N LEU A 20 -15.39 25.95 2.83
CA LEU A 20 -14.37 26.00 1.78
C LEU A 20 -14.77 25.15 0.56
N LEU A 21 -15.20 23.90 0.79
CA LEU A 21 -15.66 23.01 -0.28
C LEU A 21 -16.84 23.61 -1.06
N ARG A 22 -17.81 24.21 -0.36
CA ARG A 22 -18.94 24.90 -1.00
C ARG A 22 -18.47 26.08 -1.86
N ARG A 23 -17.55 26.90 -1.36
CA ARG A 23 -16.99 28.04 -2.13
C ARG A 23 -16.28 27.57 -3.39
N LEU A 24 -15.47 26.51 -3.31
CA LEU A 24 -14.80 25.93 -4.48
C LEU A 24 -15.80 25.35 -5.49
N THR A 25 -16.84 24.68 -5.00
CA THR A 25 -17.92 24.15 -5.83
C THR A 25 -18.65 25.29 -6.56
N SER A 26 -19.02 26.36 -5.85
CA SER A 26 -19.64 27.56 -6.44
C SER A 26 -18.73 28.29 -7.43
N ALA A 27 -17.40 28.17 -7.28
CA ALA A 27 -16.42 28.68 -8.23
C ALA A 27 -16.24 27.79 -9.47
N GLY A 28 -17.04 26.72 -9.63
CA GLY A 28 -17.02 25.85 -10.81
C GLY A 28 -16.02 24.69 -10.72
N VAL A 29 -15.43 24.42 -9.55
CA VAL A 29 -14.56 23.26 -9.36
C VAL A 29 -15.40 21.99 -9.23
N GLY A 30 -15.62 21.31 -10.35
CA GLY A 30 -16.44 20.09 -10.40
C GLY A 30 -15.74 18.81 -9.89
N ASN A 31 -14.41 18.84 -9.73
CA ASN A 31 -13.63 17.68 -9.29
C ASN A 31 -12.82 18.00 -8.02
N LEU A 32 -13.52 18.03 -6.88
CA LEU A 32 -12.94 18.24 -5.56
C LEU A 32 -12.51 16.93 -4.90
N GLY A 33 -11.22 16.86 -4.57
CA GLY A 33 -10.58 15.80 -3.81
C GLY A 33 -10.05 16.29 -2.46
N MET A 34 -9.76 15.35 -1.57
CA MET A 34 -9.08 15.60 -0.30
C MET A 34 -8.17 14.43 0.05
N PHE A 35 -6.97 14.68 0.56
CA PHE A 35 -6.08 13.67 1.14
C PHE A 35 -6.13 13.76 2.67
N THR A 36 -6.32 12.63 3.35
CA THR A 36 -6.60 12.57 4.81
C THR A 36 -6.06 11.28 5.42
N ASP A 37 -5.80 11.29 6.72
CA ASP A 37 -5.55 10.11 7.55
C ASP A 37 -6.83 9.26 7.80
N GLY A 38 -8.00 9.83 7.50
CA GLY A 38 -9.31 9.21 7.66
C GLY A 38 -9.83 9.14 9.10
N LEU A 39 -9.11 9.61 10.11
CA LEU A 39 -9.49 9.43 11.51
C LEU A 39 -10.81 10.12 11.87
N ALA A 40 -11.12 11.25 11.24
CA ALA A 40 -12.37 11.99 11.42
C ALA A 40 -13.55 11.45 10.58
N LEU A 41 -13.30 10.53 9.63
CA LEU A 41 -14.30 10.08 8.65
C LEU A 41 -14.86 8.68 8.95
N VAL A 42 -14.80 8.26 10.21
CA VAL A 42 -15.22 6.90 10.63
C VAL A 42 -16.73 6.69 10.63
N SER A 43 -17.53 7.76 10.58
CA SER A 43 -18.99 7.72 10.52
C SER A 43 -19.53 8.12 9.15
N GLY A 44 -20.69 7.59 8.78
CA GLY A 44 -21.38 7.96 7.54
C GLY A 44 -21.83 9.42 7.52
N GLU A 45 -22.15 10.00 8.68
CA GLU A 45 -22.54 11.40 8.82
C GLU A 45 -21.37 12.35 8.47
N ALA A 46 -20.18 12.09 9.02
CA ALA A 46 -18.99 12.90 8.72
C ALA A 46 -18.67 12.87 7.22
N ALA A 47 -18.64 11.68 6.60
CA ALA A 47 -18.43 11.54 5.17
C ALA A 47 -19.55 12.20 4.33
N GLY A 48 -20.81 12.03 4.74
CA GLY A 48 -21.99 12.60 4.07
C GLY A 48 -21.97 14.12 4.03
N SER A 49 -21.62 14.77 5.15
CA SER A 49 -21.50 16.23 5.22
C SER A 49 -20.48 16.81 4.23
N LEU A 50 -19.39 16.09 3.95
CA LEU A 50 -18.39 16.51 2.97
C LEU A 50 -18.90 16.32 1.53
N VAL A 51 -19.67 15.26 1.27
CA VAL A 51 -20.34 15.05 -0.03
C VAL A 51 -21.34 16.16 -0.31
N GLU A 52 -22.17 16.52 0.67
CA GLU A 52 -23.12 17.63 0.60
C GLU A 52 -22.41 18.97 0.36
N ALA A 53 -21.22 19.15 0.93
CA ALA A 53 -20.38 20.32 0.71
C ALA A 53 -19.70 20.34 -0.67
N GLY A 54 -19.82 19.28 -1.46
CA GLY A 54 -19.33 19.19 -2.85
C GLY A 54 -18.12 18.28 -3.07
N LEU A 55 -17.60 17.63 -2.02
CA LEU A 55 -16.49 16.68 -2.16
C LEU A 55 -16.89 15.49 -3.04
N LYS A 56 -16.02 15.10 -3.97
CA LYS A 56 -16.26 13.98 -4.90
C LYS A 56 -15.33 12.80 -4.66
N ARG A 57 -14.11 13.08 -4.24
CA ARG A 57 -13.07 12.06 -4.06
C ARG A 57 -12.38 12.25 -2.72
N VAL A 58 -11.96 11.14 -2.13
CA VAL A 58 -11.11 11.15 -0.94
C VAL A 58 -9.96 10.19 -1.16
N ARG A 59 -8.76 10.61 -0.79
CA ARG A 59 -7.58 9.77 -0.69
C ARG A 59 -7.32 9.54 0.79
N VAL A 60 -7.29 8.28 1.21
CA VAL A 60 -7.03 7.91 2.61
C VAL A 60 -5.64 7.29 2.70
N GLU A 61 -4.82 7.77 3.62
CA GLU A 61 -3.52 7.15 3.89
C GLU A 61 -3.68 5.83 4.67
N LEU A 62 -3.02 4.76 4.21
CA LEU A 62 -2.96 3.50 4.92
C LEU A 62 -1.58 2.85 4.73
N GLY A 63 -0.67 3.09 5.67
CA GLY A 63 0.73 2.70 5.52
C GLY A 63 1.15 1.27 5.88
N ALA A 64 0.29 0.42 6.44
CA ALA A 64 0.66 -0.98 6.72
C ALA A 64 -0.54 -1.93 6.81
N PHE A 65 -0.29 -3.21 6.54
CA PHE A 65 -1.28 -4.30 6.65
C PHE A 65 -1.55 -4.70 8.10
N GLN A 66 -0.53 -4.73 8.95
CA GLN A 66 -0.70 -4.97 10.39
C GLN A 66 -1.16 -3.70 11.11
N PRO A 67 -2.17 -3.79 12.01
CA PRO A 67 -2.64 -2.66 12.80
C PRO A 67 -1.52 -1.96 13.57
N GLU A 68 -0.69 -2.74 14.27
CA GLU A 68 0.35 -2.23 15.15
C GLU A 68 1.45 -1.50 14.36
N ALA A 69 1.76 -1.99 13.15
CA ALA A 69 2.74 -1.37 12.27
C ALA A 69 2.25 -0.03 11.72
N HIS A 70 0.97 0.06 11.34
CA HIS A 70 0.39 1.32 10.88
C HIS A 70 0.27 2.30 12.04
N ASP A 71 -0.25 1.87 13.18
CA ASP A 71 -0.41 2.70 14.37
C ASP A 71 0.95 3.25 14.88
N TRP A 72 2.02 2.44 14.79
CA TRP A 72 3.39 2.89 15.06
C TRP A 72 3.86 3.92 14.03
N LEU A 73 3.62 3.67 12.74
CA LEU A 73 4.04 4.55 11.65
C LEU A 73 3.44 5.96 11.78
N VAL A 74 2.17 6.05 12.18
CA VAL A 74 1.46 7.33 12.35
C VAL A 74 1.42 7.81 13.81
N ASN A 75 2.13 7.13 14.71
CA ASN A 75 2.17 7.40 16.15
C ASN A 75 0.79 7.58 16.79
N GLN A 76 -0.18 6.76 16.40
CA GLN A 76 -1.57 6.91 16.83
C GLN A 76 -2.24 5.54 17.02
N PRO A 77 -2.53 5.14 18.27
CA PRO A 77 -3.22 3.88 18.55
C PRO A 77 -4.60 3.81 17.88
N GLY A 78 -4.91 2.64 17.32
CA GLY A 78 -6.13 2.35 16.58
C GLY A 78 -6.34 3.16 15.31
N ALA A 79 -5.29 3.81 14.77
CA ALA A 79 -5.38 4.57 13.52
C ALA A 79 -5.77 3.67 12.34
N GLN A 80 -5.18 2.48 12.24
CA GLN A 80 -5.46 1.60 11.11
C GLN A 80 -6.94 1.21 11.07
N ARG A 81 -7.47 0.78 12.22
CA ARG A 81 -8.88 0.41 12.36
C ARG A 81 -9.81 1.56 11.97
N ARG A 82 -9.43 2.81 12.30
CA ARG A 82 -10.18 4.01 11.94
C ARG A 82 -10.07 4.30 10.44
N ALA A 83 -8.89 4.24 9.83
CA ALA A 83 -8.72 4.38 8.39
C ALA A 83 -9.54 3.34 7.59
N LEU A 84 -9.54 2.07 8.02
CA LEU A 84 -10.38 1.03 7.38
C LEU A 84 -11.89 1.30 7.53
N LYS A 85 -12.32 1.89 8.66
CA LYS A 85 -13.71 2.33 8.83
C LYS A 85 -14.03 3.53 7.93
N ALA A 86 -13.11 4.47 7.83
CA ALA A 86 -13.25 5.65 6.99
C ALA A 86 -13.39 5.30 5.51
N ILE A 87 -12.55 4.39 4.99
CA ILE A 87 -12.66 3.88 3.62
C ILE A 87 -14.08 3.35 3.36
N ARG A 88 -14.64 2.54 4.27
CA ARG A 88 -16.00 2.02 4.14
C ARG A 88 -17.05 3.13 4.20
N ALA A 89 -16.94 4.05 5.16
CA ALA A 89 -17.90 5.13 5.36
C ALA A 89 -17.92 6.09 4.15
N CYS A 90 -16.76 6.51 3.67
CA CYS A 90 -16.62 7.35 2.48
C CYS A 90 -17.20 6.68 1.23
N ARG A 91 -16.89 5.39 1.02
CA ARG A 91 -17.46 4.63 -0.09
C ARG A 91 -18.99 4.53 0.03
N ALA A 92 -19.51 4.27 1.23
CA ALA A 92 -20.96 4.19 1.47
C ALA A 92 -21.67 5.53 1.27
N ALA A 93 -21.00 6.65 1.56
CA ALA A 93 -21.48 8.01 1.30
C ALA A 93 -21.41 8.41 -0.18
N GLY A 94 -20.84 7.57 -1.06
CA GLY A 94 -20.76 7.81 -2.50
C GLY A 94 -19.49 8.53 -2.96
N LEU A 95 -18.47 8.70 -2.10
CA LEU A 95 -17.17 9.24 -2.51
C LEU A 95 -16.39 8.21 -3.34
N SER A 96 -15.67 8.69 -4.36
CA SER A 96 -14.63 7.90 -5.00
C SER A 96 -13.43 7.80 -4.05
N VAL A 97 -13.17 6.61 -3.52
CA VAL A 97 -12.08 6.41 -2.56
C VAL A 97 -10.81 5.97 -3.29
N GLU A 98 -9.73 6.72 -3.12
CA GLU A 98 -8.35 6.33 -3.42
C GLU A 98 -7.66 5.97 -2.09
N VAL A 99 -6.78 4.97 -2.09
CA VAL A 99 -5.94 4.69 -0.91
C VAL A 99 -4.49 4.92 -1.27
N GLU A 100 -3.81 5.76 -0.49
CA GLU A 100 -2.37 6.00 -0.60
C GLU A 100 -1.62 5.13 0.40
N ILE A 101 -0.68 4.34 -0.11
CA ILE A 101 0.19 3.48 0.66
C ILE A 101 1.61 4.05 0.55
N PRO A 102 2.16 4.67 1.60
CA PRO A 102 3.59 4.96 1.64
C PRO A 102 4.38 3.64 1.61
N LEU A 103 5.27 3.50 0.64
CA LEU A 103 6.13 2.34 0.46
C LEU A 103 7.25 2.35 1.51
N THR A 104 6.88 1.97 2.72
CA THR A 104 7.77 1.83 3.87
C THR A 104 8.21 0.37 4.03
N ARG A 105 9.24 0.10 4.83
CA ARG A 105 9.64 -1.28 5.15
C ARG A 105 8.50 -2.12 5.73
N PRO A 106 7.69 -1.63 6.69
CA PRO A 106 6.52 -2.39 7.16
C PRO A 106 5.48 -2.66 6.06
N ALA A 107 5.37 -1.79 5.06
CA ALA A 107 4.43 -1.97 3.96
C ALA A 107 4.89 -2.98 2.91
N VAL A 108 6.19 -2.99 2.57
CA VAL A 108 6.72 -3.72 1.39
C VAL A 108 6.41 -5.22 1.44
N ASP A 109 6.61 -5.86 2.59
CA ASP A 109 6.45 -7.31 2.70
C ASP A 109 4.99 -7.76 2.54
N HIS A 110 4.05 -6.90 2.90
CA HIS A 110 2.60 -7.16 2.86
C HIS A 110 1.85 -6.28 1.85
N LEU A 111 2.56 -5.68 0.91
CA LEU A 111 1.97 -4.75 -0.06
C LEU A 111 0.83 -5.40 -0.85
N PRO A 112 0.95 -6.64 -1.39
CA PRO A 112 -0.15 -7.28 -2.12
C PRO A 112 -1.40 -7.52 -1.25
N GLU A 113 -1.22 -7.94 0.00
CA GLU A 113 -2.29 -8.17 0.97
C GLU A 113 -2.99 -6.86 1.33
N LEU A 114 -2.21 -5.78 1.51
CA LEU A 114 -2.74 -4.44 1.76
C LEU A 114 -3.54 -3.91 0.58
N VAL A 115 -3.04 -4.08 -0.65
CA VAL A 115 -3.78 -3.75 -1.88
C VAL A 115 -5.07 -4.55 -1.97
N GLY A 116 -5.01 -5.87 -1.74
CA GLY A 116 -6.19 -6.73 -1.74
C GLY A 116 -7.24 -6.26 -0.73
N LEU A 117 -6.82 -5.98 0.51
CA LEU A 117 -7.67 -5.49 1.59
C LEU A 117 -8.40 -4.20 1.20
N VAL A 118 -7.70 -3.18 0.74
CA VAL A 118 -8.31 -1.88 0.45
C VAL A 118 -9.26 -1.94 -0.75
N LEU A 119 -8.95 -2.79 -1.73
CA LEU A 119 -9.83 -3.05 -2.87
C LEU A 119 -11.10 -3.82 -2.44
N ASP A 120 -11.01 -4.74 -1.47
CA ASP A 120 -12.17 -5.44 -0.91
C ASP A 120 -13.08 -4.49 -0.12
N LEU A 121 -12.50 -3.45 0.48
CA LEU A 121 -13.26 -2.38 1.15
C LEU A 121 -13.95 -1.42 0.17
N GLY A 122 -13.62 -1.50 -1.12
CA GLY A 122 -14.23 -0.71 -2.18
C GLY A 122 -13.41 0.50 -2.62
N ALA A 123 -12.10 0.53 -2.33
CA ALA A 123 -11.22 1.52 -2.95
C ALA A 123 -11.30 1.39 -4.49
N SER A 124 -11.48 2.53 -5.14
CA SER A 124 -11.57 2.66 -6.59
C SER A 124 -10.19 2.77 -7.26
N TRP A 125 -9.18 3.18 -6.49
CA TRP A 125 -7.82 3.41 -6.95
C TRP A 125 -6.83 3.14 -5.80
N VAL A 126 -5.69 2.54 -6.09
CA VAL A 126 -4.57 2.42 -5.13
C VAL A 126 -3.35 3.17 -5.62
N ARG A 127 -2.76 3.98 -4.75
CA ARG A 127 -1.55 4.74 -5.02
C ARG A 127 -0.47 4.27 -4.07
N VAL A 128 0.67 3.84 -4.60
CA VAL A 128 1.85 3.49 -3.80
C VAL A 128 2.88 4.58 -4.01
N ARG A 129 3.25 5.29 -2.94
CA ARG A 129 4.19 6.42 -3.00
C ARG A 129 5.47 6.09 -2.26
N ARG A 130 6.63 6.38 -2.84
CA ARG A 130 7.89 6.21 -2.09
C ARG A 130 7.95 7.14 -0.88
N VAL A 131 8.74 6.76 0.12
CA VAL A 131 9.16 7.69 1.17
C VAL A 131 10.18 8.67 0.57
N THR A 132 10.03 9.95 0.89
CA THR A 132 10.93 11.04 0.50
C THR A 132 11.72 11.49 1.71
N LYS A 133 13.01 11.84 1.53
CA LYS A 133 13.80 12.45 2.60
C LYS A 133 13.45 13.95 2.75
N ALA A 134 12.19 14.22 3.08
CA ALA A 134 11.65 15.56 3.24
C ALA A 134 10.50 15.56 4.25
N GLY A 135 10.20 16.72 4.84
CA GLY A 135 9.17 16.86 5.87
C GLY A 135 9.45 16.03 7.13
N ALA A 136 8.39 15.62 7.83
CA ALA A 136 8.48 14.84 9.07
C ALA A 136 9.22 13.50 8.90
N ALA A 137 9.19 12.92 7.71
CA ALA A 137 9.87 11.66 7.40
C ALA A 137 11.39 11.78 7.21
N ALA A 138 11.97 13.00 7.22
CA ALA A 138 13.39 13.20 6.98
C ALA A 138 14.28 12.54 8.07
N ALA A 139 13.87 12.61 9.33
CA ALA A 139 14.60 12.01 10.45
C ALA A 139 14.57 10.47 10.39
N ASP A 140 13.41 9.90 10.03
CA ASP A 140 13.19 8.46 10.02
C ASP A 140 13.36 7.81 8.64
N PHE A 141 13.79 8.57 7.63
CA PHE A 141 13.93 8.11 6.25
C PHE A 141 14.73 6.81 6.15
N VAL A 142 15.80 6.69 6.94
CA VAL A 142 16.65 5.50 6.97
C VAL A 142 15.90 4.29 7.53
N ALA A 143 15.06 4.47 8.53
CA ALA A 143 14.30 3.40 9.16
C ALA A 143 13.12 2.98 8.29
N LEU A 144 12.46 3.95 7.65
CA LEU A 144 11.21 3.74 6.92
C LEU A 144 11.43 3.39 5.45
N SER A 145 12.41 3.99 4.78
CA SER A 145 12.62 3.79 3.34
C SER A 145 13.19 2.38 3.07
N PRO A 146 12.53 1.59 2.19
CA PRO A 146 13.07 0.32 1.74
C PRO A 146 14.20 0.55 0.73
N ARG A 147 15.05 -0.47 0.56
CA ARG A 147 15.99 -0.48 -0.57
C ARG A 147 15.19 -0.71 -1.84
N LEU A 148 15.12 0.31 -2.71
CA LEU A 148 14.32 0.25 -3.94
C LEU A 148 14.68 -0.95 -4.85
N GLY A 149 15.96 -1.35 -4.88
CA GLY A 149 16.40 -2.54 -5.60
C GLY A 149 15.82 -3.88 -5.10
N LEU A 150 15.14 -3.88 -3.95
CA LEU A 150 14.50 -5.06 -3.36
C LEU A 150 12.97 -5.01 -3.41
N THR A 151 12.37 -3.90 -3.89
CA THR A 151 10.91 -3.72 -3.86
C THR A 151 10.19 -4.38 -5.05
N GLN A 152 10.92 -4.73 -6.12
CA GLN A 152 10.33 -5.27 -7.35
C GLN A 152 9.37 -6.45 -7.10
N PRO A 153 9.71 -7.50 -6.33
CA PRO A 153 8.80 -8.63 -6.16
C PRO A 153 7.49 -8.24 -5.47
N ALA A 154 7.52 -7.32 -4.51
CA ALA A 154 6.33 -6.83 -3.83
C ALA A 154 5.47 -5.96 -4.74
N LEU A 155 6.10 -5.06 -5.51
CA LEU A 155 5.42 -4.17 -6.46
C LEU A 155 4.75 -4.96 -7.59
N GLU A 156 5.42 -5.98 -8.15
CA GLU A 156 4.83 -6.86 -9.17
C GLU A 156 3.63 -7.64 -8.62
N ARG A 157 3.73 -8.21 -7.42
CA ARG A 157 2.59 -8.93 -6.80
C ARG A 157 1.41 -7.99 -6.49
N ALA A 158 1.69 -6.77 -6.05
CA ALA A 158 0.67 -5.75 -5.80
C ALA A 158 0.00 -5.29 -7.09
N TRP A 159 0.79 -5.13 -8.16
CA TRP A 159 0.31 -4.83 -9.52
C TRP A 159 -0.59 -5.95 -10.03
N ASP A 160 -0.15 -7.21 -9.92
CA ASP A 160 -0.94 -8.38 -10.33
C ASP A 160 -2.26 -8.46 -9.54
N GLU A 161 -2.24 -8.15 -8.24
CA GLU A 161 -3.45 -8.10 -7.42
C GLU A 161 -4.47 -7.06 -7.93
N ALA A 162 -4.02 -5.84 -8.19
CA ALA A 162 -4.86 -4.77 -8.72
C ALA A 162 -5.38 -5.09 -10.14
N ALA A 163 -4.50 -5.63 -11.00
CA ALA A 163 -4.82 -6.01 -12.37
C ALA A 163 -5.88 -7.12 -12.43
N ARG A 164 -5.77 -8.16 -11.56
CA ARG A 164 -6.78 -9.23 -11.45
C ARG A 164 -8.16 -8.69 -11.10
N ARG A 165 -8.23 -7.62 -10.30
CA ARG A 165 -9.47 -6.95 -9.90
C ARG A 165 -9.90 -5.84 -10.86
N ARG A 166 -9.14 -5.59 -11.94
CA ARG A 166 -9.35 -4.49 -12.90
C ARG A 166 -9.44 -3.13 -12.21
N ARG A 167 -8.55 -2.91 -11.25
CA ARG A 167 -8.46 -1.65 -10.50
C ARG A 167 -7.14 -0.95 -10.83
N PRO A 168 -7.15 0.39 -10.99
CA PRO A 168 -5.93 1.13 -11.21
C PRO A 168 -5.04 1.08 -9.98
N LEU A 169 -3.76 0.82 -10.21
CA LEU A 169 -2.69 1.01 -9.26
C LEU A 169 -1.66 1.97 -9.88
N THR A 170 -1.18 2.93 -9.12
CA THR A 170 -0.09 3.82 -9.57
C THR A 170 1.08 3.82 -8.61
N LEU A 171 2.28 3.92 -9.17
CA LEU A 171 3.56 3.88 -8.47
C LEU A 171 4.22 5.26 -8.60
N HIS A 172 4.39 5.95 -7.48
CA HIS A 172 4.78 7.36 -7.46
C HIS A 172 6.20 7.53 -6.89
N GLY A 173 7.02 8.27 -7.64
CA GLY A 173 8.42 8.57 -7.30
C GLY A 173 9.37 7.38 -7.39
N LEU A 174 8.98 6.27 -8.03
CA LEU A 174 9.81 5.07 -8.18
C LEU A 174 10.47 5.01 -9.57
N PRO A 175 11.75 4.62 -9.69
CA PRO A 175 12.33 4.33 -10.99
C PRO A 175 11.73 3.05 -11.57
N ALA A 176 11.62 2.96 -12.89
CA ALA A 176 11.08 1.78 -13.58
C ALA A 176 11.79 0.47 -13.19
N CYS A 177 13.11 0.51 -12.97
CA CYS A 177 13.88 -0.65 -12.55
C CYS A 177 13.58 -1.14 -11.13
N ALA A 178 12.98 -0.32 -10.26
CA ALA A 178 12.50 -0.79 -8.96
C ALA A 178 11.14 -1.49 -9.07
N ALA A 179 10.39 -1.24 -10.14
CA ALA A 179 9.03 -1.74 -10.35
C ALA A 179 8.94 -2.98 -11.25
N GLY A 180 9.98 -3.29 -12.03
CA GLY A 180 9.99 -4.46 -12.91
C GLY A 180 8.83 -4.43 -13.91
N ARG A 181 8.02 -5.50 -13.98
CA ARG A 181 6.82 -5.52 -14.84
C ARG A 181 5.74 -4.50 -14.43
N ALA A 182 5.75 -4.05 -13.17
CA ALA A 182 4.84 -2.99 -12.72
C ALA A 182 5.27 -1.58 -13.17
N ALA A 183 6.32 -1.45 -13.99
CA ALA A 183 6.80 -0.16 -14.50
C ALA A 183 5.72 0.62 -15.29
N GLU A 184 4.74 -0.05 -15.90
CA GLU A 184 3.58 0.60 -16.53
C GLU A 184 2.75 1.41 -15.52
N GLY A 185 2.81 1.07 -14.23
CA GLY A 185 2.20 1.80 -13.14
C GLY A 185 2.95 3.05 -12.70
N VAL A 186 4.20 3.22 -13.13
CA VAL A 186 5.04 4.32 -12.68
C VAL A 186 4.52 5.64 -13.22
N ARG A 187 4.38 6.62 -12.33
CA ARG A 187 3.99 7.99 -12.63
C ARG A 187 5.09 8.92 -12.13
N VAL A 188 5.40 9.92 -12.94
CA VAL A 188 6.20 11.06 -12.49
C VAL A 188 5.27 11.95 -11.67
N ASP A 189 5.68 12.27 -10.45
CA ASP A 189 4.96 13.21 -9.58
C ASP A 189 5.12 14.64 -10.11
N ALA A 190 4.44 14.95 -11.21
CA ALA A 190 4.46 16.29 -11.81
C ALA A 190 3.48 17.26 -11.13
N ASP A 191 2.41 16.73 -10.51
CA ASP A 191 1.21 17.52 -10.19
C ASP A 191 0.88 17.63 -8.69
N GLU A 192 1.70 17.11 -7.79
CA GLU A 192 1.44 17.19 -6.33
C GLU A 192 2.70 17.65 -5.60
N PRO A 193 2.76 18.91 -5.13
CA PRO A 193 3.96 19.45 -4.49
C PRO A 193 4.21 18.70 -3.19
N LEU A 194 5.23 17.83 -3.20
CA LEU A 194 5.81 17.28 -1.98
C LEU A 194 6.29 18.45 -1.11
N ILE A 195 6.00 18.41 0.19
CA ILE A 195 6.62 19.33 1.15
C ILE A 195 8.14 19.09 1.08
N GLY A 196 8.88 20.06 0.54
CA GLY A 196 10.33 19.95 0.27
C GLY A 196 10.71 19.60 -1.17
N GLY A 197 9.75 19.44 -2.08
CA GLY A 197 9.97 19.14 -3.49
C GLY A 197 10.41 17.68 -3.75
N PRO A 198 10.34 17.22 -5.01
CA PRO A 198 10.89 15.91 -5.36
C PRO A 198 12.40 15.91 -5.20
N ALA A 199 12.98 14.81 -4.68
CA ALA A 199 14.42 14.63 -4.67
C ALA A 199 14.96 14.66 -6.13
N PRO A 200 16.16 15.19 -6.37
CA PRO A 200 16.78 15.14 -7.69
C PRO A 200 16.86 13.70 -8.20
N LEU A 201 16.80 13.55 -9.52
CA LEU A 201 16.82 12.25 -10.18
C LEU A 201 18.19 12.00 -10.80
N VAL A 202 18.75 10.83 -10.54
CA VAL A 202 20.06 10.41 -11.02
C VAL A 202 19.95 9.17 -11.89
N ASN A 203 20.82 9.10 -12.90
CA ASN A 203 20.88 8.01 -13.86
C ASN A 203 22.08 7.10 -13.58
N LEU A 204 21.88 5.79 -13.76
CA LEU A 204 22.97 4.84 -13.89
C LEU A 204 23.67 5.03 -15.25
N PRO A 205 24.96 4.66 -15.38
CA PRO A 205 25.62 4.56 -16.69
C PRO A 205 24.85 3.68 -17.70
N GLY A 206 24.03 2.75 -17.21
CA GLY A 206 23.17 1.89 -18.04
C GLY A 206 21.83 2.50 -18.48
N CYS A 207 21.41 3.65 -17.93
CA CYS A 207 20.09 4.25 -18.22
C CYS A 207 19.92 4.66 -19.68
N ALA A 208 20.98 5.17 -20.33
CA ALA A 208 20.94 5.58 -21.74
C ALA A 208 20.59 4.43 -22.71
N ARG A 209 20.78 3.17 -22.27
CA ARG A 209 20.47 1.96 -23.03
C ARG A 209 19.40 1.10 -22.35
N CYS A 210 18.65 1.70 -21.42
CA CYS A 210 17.63 0.99 -20.66
C CYS A 210 16.36 0.82 -21.50
N PRO A 211 15.71 -0.36 -21.48
CA PRO A 211 14.40 -0.54 -22.09
C PRO A 211 13.32 0.41 -21.57
N GLY A 212 13.49 0.94 -20.35
CA GLY A 212 12.62 2.00 -19.80
C GLY A 212 12.74 3.36 -20.50
N GLY A 213 13.79 3.56 -21.31
CA GLY A 213 13.95 4.70 -22.21
C GLY A 213 13.70 6.07 -21.57
N SER A 214 13.12 6.99 -22.36
CA SER A 214 12.71 8.33 -21.93
C SER A 214 11.48 8.35 -21.02
N ALA A 215 10.80 7.21 -20.81
CA ALA A 215 9.62 7.12 -19.96
C ALA A 215 9.98 7.05 -18.45
N CYS A 216 11.23 6.73 -18.12
CA CYS A 216 11.73 6.72 -16.75
C CYS A 216 12.44 8.04 -16.42
N ALA A 217 12.01 8.72 -15.35
CA ALA A 217 12.61 9.99 -14.93
C ALA A 217 13.97 9.82 -14.22
N GLY A 218 14.35 8.59 -13.85
CA GLY A 218 15.59 8.28 -13.13
C GLY A 218 15.34 7.79 -11.70
N ALA A 219 16.42 7.43 -10.99
CA ALA A 219 16.34 7.00 -9.60
C ALA A 219 16.43 8.22 -8.66
N PRO A 220 15.65 8.27 -7.57
CA PRO A 220 15.77 9.32 -6.56
C PRO A 220 17.17 9.34 -5.92
N GLN A 221 17.83 10.50 -5.93
CA GLN A 221 19.17 10.69 -5.39
C GLN A 221 19.26 10.34 -3.91
N ASP A 222 18.24 10.70 -3.11
CA ASP A 222 18.18 10.40 -1.68
C ASP A 222 18.22 8.89 -1.37
N CYS A 223 17.58 8.07 -2.21
CA CYS A 223 17.65 6.61 -2.12
C CYS A 223 19.01 6.07 -2.56
N VAL A 224 19.57 6.60 -3.66
CA VAL A 224 20.84 6.14 -4.24
C VAL A 224 22.01 6.47 -3.33
N GLU A 225 22.09 7.69 -2.78
CA GLU A 225 23.13 8.09 -1.83
C GLU A 225 23.13 7.22 -0.59
N ARG A 226 21.94 6.82 -0.11
CA ARG A 226 21.80 6.07 1.12
C ARG A 226 22.02 4.57 0.96
N PHE A 227 21.44 3.97 -0.08
CA PHE A 227 21.40 2.52 -0.24
C PHE A 227 22.25 2.01 -1.41
N GLY A 228 22.85 2.91 -2.17
CA GLY A 228 23.57 2.59 -3.40
C GLY A 228 22.65 2.12 -4.51
N TRP A 229 23.28 1.57 -5.55
CA TRP A 229 22.61 1.05 -6.74
C TRP A 229 22.26 -0.44 -6.65
N ALA A 230 22.54 -1.09 -5.52
CA ALA A 230 22.35 -2.52 -5.36
C ALA A 230 20.88 -2.91 -5.57
N GLY A 231 20.65 -3.87 -6.48
CA GLY A 231 19.32 -4.32 -6.90
C GLY A 231 18.61 -3.43 -7.92
N LEU A 232 19.11 -2.22 -8.19
CA LEU A 232 18.66 -1.39 -9.32
C LEU A 232 19.49 -1.74 -10.56
N GLN A 233 18.99 -2.66 -11.38
CA GLN A 233 19.62 -3.05 -12.64
C GLN A 233 18.85 -2.46 -13.83
N ARG A 234 19.36 -2.62 -15.06
CA ARG A 234 18.63 -2.16 -16.26
C ARG A 234 17.21 -2.72 -16.20
N GLY A 235 16.22 -1.83 -16.33
CA GLY A 235 14.82 -2.20 -16.19
C GLY A 235 14.46 -3.33 -17.14
N ALA A 236 13.65 -4.28 -16.67
CA ALA A 236 12.95 -5.18 -17.59
C ALA A 236 12.06 -4.32 -18.53
N PRO A 237 11.97 -4.64 -19.82
CA PRO A 237 10.99 -3.97 -20.68
C PRO A 237 9.59 -4.13 -20.07
N PRO A 238 8.69 -3.13 -20.18
CA PRO A 238 7.29 -3.34 -19.88
C PRO A 238 6.80 -4.51 -20.74
N GLN A 239 6.41 -5.62 -20.11
CA GLN A 239 5.83 -6.74 -20.84
C GLN A 239 4.37 -6.41 -21.10
N PRO A 240 3.86 -6.62 -22.34
CA PRO A 240 2.45 -6.43 -22.59
C PRO A 240 1.66 -7.32 -21.63
N ALA A 241 0.62 -6.77 -21.01
CA ALA A 241 -0.26 -7.50 -20.10
C ALA A 241 -0.63 -8.85 -20.73
N ALA A 242 -0.32 -9.95 -20.03
CA ALA A 242 -0.68 -11.27 -20.51
C ALA A 242 -2.19 -11.27 -20.79
N ALA A 243 -2.56 -11.50 -22.05
CA ALA A 243 -3.96 -11.55 -22.44
C ALA A 243 -4.70 -12.50 -21.50
N PRO A 244 -5.85 -12.09 -20.93
CA PRO A 244 -6.57 -12.95 -19.99
C PRO A 244 -6.82 -14.29 -20.68
N ALA A 245 -6.38 -15.38 -20.03
CA ALA A 245 -6.54 -16.72 -20.56
C ALA A 245 -7.97 -16.90 -21.04
N PRO A 246 -8.20 -17.37 -22.28
CA PRO A 246 -9.54 -17.48 -22.83
C PRO A 246 -10.37 -18.30 -21.85
N ARG A 247 -11.45 -17.69 -21.35
CA ARG A 247 -12.43 -18.40 -20.51
C ARG A 247 -12.84 -19.63 -21.32
N ARG A 248 -12.43 -20.82 -20.87
CA ARG A 248 -12.95 -22.07 -21.41
C ARG A 248 -14.47 -21.97 -21.25
N ARG A 249 -15.17 -21.71 -22.35
CA ARG A 249 -16.62 -21.89 -22.42
C ARG A 249 -16.82 -23.33 -21.99
N ARG A 250 -17.46 -23.54 -20.83
CA ARG A 250 -18.11 -24.83 -20.57
C ARG A 250 -19.12 -24.95 -21.69
N SER A 251 -18.79 -25.75 -22.70
CA SER A 251 -19.77 -26.18 -23.68
C SER A 251 -20.88 -26.85 -22.89
N ALA A 252 -22.10 -26.36 -23.05
CA ALA A 252 -23.30 -27.07 -22.64
C ALA A 252 -23.35 -28.35 -23.49
N ALA A 253 -22.69 -29.40 -23.01
CA ALA A 253 -22.80 -30.72 -23.59
C ALA A 253 -24.19 -31.26 -23.21
N SER A 254 -25.05 -31.26 -24.22
CA SER A 254 -26.26 -32.06 -24.41
C SER A 254 -26.48 -33.18 -23.38
N SER A 255 -27.69 -33.19 -22.84
CA SER A 255 -28.35 -34.34 -22.25
C SER A 255 -28.08 -35.62 -23.05
N ARG A 256 -27.23 -36.50 -22.51
CA ARG A 256 -27.23 -37.92 -22.87
C ARG A 256 -27.52 -38.73 -21.62
N SER A 257 -28.54 -39.55 -21.80
CA SER A 257 -29.10 -40.58 -20.94
C SER A 257 -28.05 -41.30 -20.08
N ARG A 258 -28.34 -41.40 -18.78
CA ARG A 258 -27.61 -42.26 -17.83
C ARG A 258 -27.82 -43.74 -18.19
N PRO A 259 -26.78 -44.56 -18.28
CA PRO A 259 -26.89 -46.01 -18.09
C PRO A 259 -26.57 -46.39 -16.63
N GLY A 260 -27.45 -47.22 -16.07
CA GLY A 260 -27.32 -48.13 -14.93
C GLY A 260 -26.18 -47.95 -13.90
N HIS A 261 -26.58 -47.72 -12.64
CA HIS A 261 -25.78 -47.99 -11.45
C HIS A 261 -25.49 -49.50 -11.28
N PRO A 262 -24.23 -49.93 -11.07
CA PRO A 262 -23.95 -51.13 -10.30
C PRO A 262 -23.82 -50.79 -8.81
N ARG A 263 -24.30 -51.73 -7.99
CA ARG A 263 -24.48 -51.65 -6.54
C ARG A 263 -23.18 -51.41 -5.76
N ALA A 264 -23.35 -50.77 -4.61
CA ALA A 264 -22.34 -50.41 -3.62
C ALA A 264 -21.50 -51.61 -3.14
N GLY A 265 -20.21 -51.61 -3.47
CA GLY A 265 -19.19 -52.37 -2.77
C GLY A 265 -18.70 -51.60 -1.55
N ARG A 266 -18.84 -52.20 -0.36
CA ARG A 266 -18.44 -51.65 0.94
C ARG A 266 -16.96 -51.26 0.92
N ARG A 267 -16.65 -49.96 1.03
CA ARG A 267 -15.30 -49.49 1.37
C ARG A 267 -15.10 -49.64 2.88
N ALA A 268 -14.01 -50.30 3.28
CA ALA A 268 -13.56 -50.35 4.66
C ALA A 268 -13.36 -48.94 5.23
N PRO A 269 -13.68 -48.69 6.52
CA PRO A 269 -13.47 -47.39 7.14
C PRO A 269 -11.98 -47.05 7.19
N ARG A 270 -11.64 -45.82 6.81
CA ARG A 270 -10.30 -45.26 7.00
C ARG A 270 -9.98 -45.21 8.51
N PRO A 271 -8.77 -45.60 8.96
CA PRO A 271 -8.39 -45.43 10.35
C PRO A 271 -8.36 -43.93 10.71
N ALA A 272 -8.80 -43.61 11.91
CA ALA A 272 -8.79 -42.25 12.44
C ALA A 272 -7.36 -41.69 12.48
N PRO A 273 -7.14 -40.39 12.21
CA PRO A 273 -5.83 -39.78 12.36
C PRO A 273 -5.39 -39.84 13.84
N GLU A 274 -4.16 -40.29 14.05
CA GLU A 274 -3.52 -40.40 15.36
C GLU A 274 -3.40 -39.02 16.03
N PRO A 275 -3.73 -38.87 17.32
CA PRO A 275 -3.65 -37.57 17.98
C PRO A 275 -2.18 -37.13 18.09
N LEU A 276 -1.90 -35.94 17.58
CA LEU A 276 -0.60 -35.26 17.73
C LEU A 276 -0.19 -35.23 19.21
N ARG A 277 0.89 -35.94 19.54
CA ARG A 277 1.52 -35.90 20.87
C ARG A 277 1.93 -34.45 21.18
N ARG A 278 1.30 -33.86 22.19
CA ARG A 278 1.71 -32.54 22.71
C ARG A 278 3.13 -32.66 23.29
N PRO A 279 4.06 -31.76 22.94
CA PRO A 279 5.35 -31.69 23.64
C PRO A 279 5.11 -31.35 25.12
N PRO A 280 5.97 -31.82 26.05
CA PRO A 280 5.80 -31.56 27.47
C PRO A 280 5.82 -30.06 27.76
N ARG A 281 4.87 -29.59 28.56
CA ARG A 281 4.83 -28.21 29.07
C ARG A 281 6.08 -27.97 29.92
N ARG A 282 7.02 -27.15 29.43
CA ARG A 282 8.14 -26.65 30.24
C ARG A 282 7.59 -25.63 31.25
N ARG A 283 7.98 -25.77 32.51
CA ARG A 283 7.67 -24.79 33.57
C ARG A 283 8.47 -23.49 33.31
N PRO A 284 7.95 -22.31 33.65
CA PRO A 284 8.72 -21.07 33.53
C PRO A 284 9.79 -21.07 34.63
N GLY A 285 11.08 -21.01 34.27
CA GLY A 285 12.17 -20.82 35.24
C GLY A 285 13.51 -21.49 34.93
N GLU A 286 13.60 -22.44 34.00
CA GLU A 286 14.87 -23.11 33.68
C GLU A 286 15.42 -22.67 32.31
N TRP A 287 16.27 -21.64 32.34
CA TRP A 287 17.16 -21.32 31.23
C TRP A 287 18.60 -21.25 31.77
N SER A 288 19.39 -22.28 31.52
CA SER A 288 20.82 -22.28 31.79
C SER A 288 21.55 -21.72 30.55
N PRO A 289 22.33 -20.62 30.68
CA PRO A 289 23.01 -20.01 29.55
C PRO A 289 24.32 -20.77 29.28
N GLY A 290 24.35 -21.59 28.23
CA GLY A 290 25.59 -22.33 27.93
C GLY A 290 25.68 -23.08 26.59
N ALA A 291 24.76 -22.89 25.64
CA ALA A 291 24.75 -23.68 24.40
C ALA A 291 24.54 -22.89 23.10
N CYS A 292 24.88 -21.60 23.08
CA CYS A 292 24.97 -20.86 21.81
C CYS A 292 26.25 -20.02 21.81
N GLY A 293 27.20 -20.37 20.94
CA GLY A 293 28.53 -19.77 20.80
C GLY A 293 28.52 -18.35 20.20
N CYS A 294 27.62 -17.48 20.64
CA CYS A 294 27.56 -16.08 20.24
C CYS A 294 28.23 -15.25 21.34
N ARG A 295 29.40 -14.69 21.05
CA ARG A 295 30.09 -13.73 21.94
C ARG A 295 29.13 -12.58 22.27
N SER A 296 29.01 -12.30 23.56
CA SER A 296 28.19 -11.25 24.17
C SER A 296 28.55 -9.86 23.64
N VAL A 297 27.62 -9.23 22.93
CA VAL A 297 27.61 -7.78 22.68
C VAL A 297 26.74 -7.15 23.78
N ALA A 298 27.26 -6.14 24.47
CA ALA A 298 26.56 -5.42 25.53
C ALA A 298 25.23 -4.83 25.01
N PRO A 299 24.17 -4.76 25.84
CA PRO A 299 22.91 -4.17 25.45
C PRO A 299 23.08 -2.67 25.14
N ALA A 300 22.60 -2.24 23.98
CA ALA A 300 22.55 -0.83 23.61
C ALA A 300 21.59 -0.06 24.55
N PRO A 301 21.92 1.19 24.94
CA PRO A 301 21.04 1.98 25.79
C PRO A 301 19.72 2.30 25.09
N ALA A 302 18.64 2.34 25.86
CA ALA A 302 17.30 2.68 25.39
C ALA A 302 17.29 4.10 24.77
N VAL A 303 16.83 4.19 23.53
CA VAL A 303 16.60 5.48 22.85
C VAL A 303 15.29 6.07 23.38
N PRO A 304 15.28 7.28 23.95
CA PRO A 304 14.06 7.92 24.41
C PRO A 304 13.17 8.33 23.23
N ALA A 305 11.85 8.18 23.39
CA ALA A 305 10.85 8.62 22.42
C ALA A 305 10.95 10.16 22.22
N PRO A 306 10.92 10.67 20.97
CA PRO A 306 10.95 12.11 20.74
C PRO A 306 9.62 12.75 21.15
N THR A 307 9.71 13.69 22.09
CA THR A 307 8.62 14.58 22.52
C THR A 307 8.27 15.52 21.37
N ALA A 308 7.04 15.44 20.87
CA ALA A 308 6.51 16.37 19.88
C ALA A 308 6.27 17.75 20.52
N ALA A 309 7.02 18.77 20.09
CA ALA A 309 6.67 20.17 20.31
C ALA A 309 5.84 20.63 19.11
N ILE A 310 4.53 20.74 19.33
CA ILE A 310 3.59 21.40 18.43
C ILE A 310 3.76 22.91 18.66
N THR A 311 4.18 23.64 17.62
CA THR A 311 4.02 25.09 17.55
C THR A 311 3.16 25.43 16.33
N ALA A 312 2.26 26.38 16.57
CA ALA A 312 1.09 26.80 15.80
C ALA A 312 1.31 27.12 14.31
#